data_AF-A0A968PT06-F1
#
_entry.id   AF-A0A968PT06-F1
#
_cell.length_a   1.000
_cell.length_b   1.000
_cell.length_c   1.000
_cell.angle_alpha   90.00
_cell.angle_beta   90.00
_cell.angle_gamma   90.00
#
_symmetry.space_group_name_H-M   'P 1'
#
loop_
_entity.id
_entity.type
_entity.pdbx_description
1 polymer ?
#
loop_
_entity_poly.entity_id
_entity_poly.type
_entity_poly.pdbx_seq_one_letter_code
_entity_poly.pdbx_strand_id
1 'polypeptide(L)'
;MIPQLHLLNWGMGVESTAILVRWLLEPQSRPFNDFHNLIVLAAQTGDEMDETKYLCEAYLFPLMRKHKVRLVQVAKASASKLDGYIILSDTHQPYELHIEGYFPLSRDLLQSGTVPRLGRPHIC
;
A
#
# COMPACT_ATOMS: atom_id res chain seq x y z
N MET A 1 6.72 10.41 -27.18
CA MET A 1 5.60 10.67 -26.25
C MET A 1 6.03 10.12 -24.91
N ILE A 2 6.11 10.95 -23.86
CA ILE A 2 6.50 10.46 -22.52
C ILE A 2 5.36 9.56 -22.02
N PRO A 3 5.62 8.30 -21.64
CA PRO A 3 4.57 7.44 -21.11
C PRO A 3 3.96 8.07 -19.85
N GLN A 4 2.63 8.17 -19.81
CA GLN A 4 1.92 8.75 -18.68
C GLN A 4 1.83 7.71 -17.55
N LEU A 5 2.64 7.92 -16.52
CA LEU A 5 2.65 7.09 -15.31
C LEU A 5 1.47 7.48 -14.41
N HIS A 6 0.77 6.46 -13.89
CA HIS A 6 -0.34 6.59 -12.96
C HIS A 6 0.08 6.01 -11.61
N LEU A 7 -0.16 6.75 -10.55
CA LEU A 7 0.13 6.35 -9.18
C LEU A 7 -1.19 6.16 -8.43
N LEU A 8 -1.42 4.95 -7.93
CA LEU A 8 -2.49 4.67 -6.98
C LEU A 8 -1.89 4.63 -5.57
N ASN A 9 -2.29 5.58 -4.73
CA ASN A 9 -2.03 5.48 -3.30
C ASN A 9 -3.00 4.47 -2.69
N TRP A 10 -2.48 3.30 -2.33
CA TRP A 10 -3.26 2.21 -1.75
C TRP A 10 -2.98 2.12 -0.26
N GLY A 11 -3.93 2.61 0.54
CA GLY A 11 -3.86 2.63 2.00
C GLY A 11 -4.55 1.43 2.65
N MET A 12 -4.72 0.32 1.92
CA MET A 12 -5.37 -0.92 2.38
C MET A 12 -6.84 -0.80 2.82
N GLY A 13 -7.42 0.40 2.75
CA GLY A 13 -8.84 0.64 3.01
C GLY A 13 -9.75 0.21 1.85
N VAL A 14 -11.04 -0.02 2.18
CA VAL A 14 -12.09 -0.51 1.26
C VAL A 14 -12.12 0.22 -0.07
N GLU A 15 -12.16 1.56 -0.05
CA GLU A 15 -12.30 2.37 -1.27
C GLU A 15 -11.08 2.24 -2.21
N SER A 16 -9.88 2.33 -1.63
CA SER A 16 -8.64 2.22 -2.42
C SER A 16 -8.45 0.81 -2.99
N THR A 17 -8.85 -0.21 -2.24
CA THR A 17 -8.86 -1.60 -2.69
C THR A 17 -9.93 -1.83 -3.76
N ALA A 18 -11.12 -1.27 -3.60
CA ALA A 18 -12.22 -1.39 -4.56
C ALA A 18 -11.85 -0.76 -5.91
N ILE A 19 -11.24 0.43 -5.92
CA ILE A 19 -10.74 1.06 -7.15
C ILE A 19 -9.66 0.18 -7.81
N LEU A 20 -8.71 -0.35 -7.04
CA LEU A 20 -7.68 -1.24 -7.58
C LEU A 20 -8.31 -2.49 -8.22
N VAL A 21 -9.19 -3.18 -7.51
CA VAL A 21 -9.87 -4.38 -8.01
C VAL A 21 -10.71 -4.04 -9.25
N ARG A 22 -11.42 -2.91 -9.24
CA ARG A 22 -12.19 -2.45 -10.40
C ARG A 22 -11.28 -2.23 -11.60
N TRP A 23 -10.14 -1.57 -11.44
CA TRP A 23 -9.17 -1.43 -12.51
C TRP A 23 -8.62 -2.77 -12.96
N LEU A 24 -8.36 -3.74 -12.07
CA LEU A 24 -7.90 -5.07 -12.47
C LEU A 24 -8.93 -5.81 -13.34
N LEU A 25 -10.22 -5.73 -12.99
CA LEU A 25 -11.28 -6.54 -13.59
C LEU A 25 -12.09 -5.84 -14.70
N GLU A 26 -12.14 -4.51 -14.71
CA GLU A 26 -12.94 -3.70 -15.64
C GLU A 26 -12.02 -2.75 -16.45
N PRO A 27 -11.45 -3.18 -17.58
CA PRO A 27 -10.54 -2.37 -18.40
C PRO A 27 -11.09 -1.00 -18.80
N GLN A 28 -12.39 -0.90 -19.05
CA GLN A 28 -13.10 0.32 -19.43
C GLN A 28 -13.12 1.40 -18.33
N SER A 29 -12.82 1.04 -17.08
CA SER A 29 -12.80 1.96 -15.94
C SER A 29 -11.43 2.59 -15.69
N ARG A 30 -10.39 2.15 -16.42
CA ARG A 30 -9.01 2.54 -16.19
C ARG A 30 -8.72 3.92 -16.81
N PRO A 31 -7.93 4.76 -16.14
CA PRO A 31 -7.35 5.96 -16.76
C PRO A 31 -6.12 5.64 -17.63
N PHE A 32 -5.71 4.36 -17.73
CA PHE A 32 -4.53 3.90 -18.48
C PHE A 32 -4.83 2.65 -19.30
N ASN A 33 -4.03 2.45 -20.35
CA ASN A 33 -4.19 1.34 -21.28
C ASN A 33 -3.41 0.07 -20.87
N ASP A 34 -2.32 0.22 -20.10
CA ASP A 34 -1.41 -0.87 -19.73
C ASP A 34 -1.02 -0.76 -18.25
N PHE A 35 -0.92 -1.90 -17.56
CA PHE A 35 -0.47 -1.99 -16.17
C PHE A 35 1.00 -1.60 -15.97
N HIS A 36 1.83 -1.61 -17.02
CA HIS A 36 3.17 -1.02 -16.95
C HIS A 36 3.14 0.49 -16.66
N ASN A 37 2.01 1.15 -16.92
CA ASN A 37 1.80 2.55 -16.60
C ASN A 37 1.19 2.76 -15.20
N LEU A 38 0.92 1.70 -14.42
CA LEU A 38 0.37 1.79 -13.08
C LEU A 38 1.43 1.40 -12.03
N ILE A 39 1.61 2.26 -11.04
CA ILE A 39 2.27 1.94 -9.77
C ILE A 39 1.23 1.98 -8.66
N VAL A 40 1.13 0.89 -7.91
CA VAL A 40 0.40 0.84 -6.65
C VAL A 40 1.42 1.10 -5.54
N LEU A 41 1.21 2.14 -4.75
CA LEU A 41 2.09 2.53 -3.65
C LEU A 41 1.38 2.29 -2.33
N ALA A 42 2.00 1.50 -1.45
CA ALA A 42 1.57 1.32 -0.07
C ALA A 42 2.58 1.99 0.87
N ALA A 43 2.11 2.97 1.65
CA ALA A 43 2.91 3.60 2.68
C ALA A 43 2.67 2.89 4.02
N GLN A 44 3.62 2.03 4.40
CA GLN A 44 3.56 1.25 5.64
C GLN A 44 3.93 2.12 6.84
N THR A 45 2.98 2.28 7.75
CA THR A 45 3.15 3.06 8.99
C THR A 45 3.50 2.21 10.21
N GLY A 46 3.52 0.88 10.06
CA GLY A 46 3.59 -0.05 11.19
C GLY A 46 2.24 -0.24 11.86
N ASP A 47 2.12 -1.35 12.61
CA ASP A 47 0.98 -1.69 13.48
C ASP A 47 -0.36 -1.87 12.74
N GLU A 48 -0.34 -2.27 11.48
CA GLU A 48 -1.54 -2.69 10.74
C GLU A 48 -2.02 -4.08 11.21
N MET A 49 -3.30 -4.39 11.02
CA MET A 49 -3.90 -5.63 11.50
C MET A 49 -3.43 -6.86 10.70
N ASP A 50 -3.16 -7.95 11.40
CA ASP A 50 -2.80 -9.25 10.78
C ASP A 50 -3.89 -9.76 9.84
N GLU A 51 -5.17 -9.49 10.15
CA GLU A 51 -6.29 -9.83 9.27
C GLU A 51 -6.23 -9.07 7.95
N THR A 52 -5.83 -7.78 7.96
CA THR A 52 -5.63 -6.99 6.75
C THR A 52 -4.55 -7.62 5.87
N LYS A 53 -3.42 -8.00 6.48
CA LYS A 53 -2.33 -8.73 5.80
C LYS A 53 -2.83 -10.00 5.15
N TYR A 54 -3.50 -10.85 5.93
CA TYR A 54 -4.03 -12.12 5.44
C TYR A 54 -4.97 -11.92 4.25
N LEU A 55 -5.95 -11.00 4.36
CA LEU A 55 -6.91 -10.75 3.28
C LEU A 55 -6.24 -10.24 2.01
N CYS A 56 -5.26 -9.34 2.14
CA CYS A 56 -4.53 -8.80 0.98
C CYS A 56 -3.69 -9.89 0.31
N GLU A 57 -2.93 -10.66 1.08
CA GLU A 57 -2.06 -11.71 0.55
C GLU A 57 -2.85 -12.87 -0.08
N ALA A 58 -3.99 -13.22 0.53
CA ALA A 58 -4.85 -14.31 0.07
C ALA A 58 -5.70 -13.95 -1.15
N TYR A 59 -6.23 -12.73 -1.25
CA TYR A 59 -7.23 -12.37 -2.26
C TYR A 59 -6.77 -11.29 -3.24
N LEU A 60 -6.11 -10.23 -2.76
CA LEU A 60 -5.73 -9.10 -3.61
C LEU A 60 -4.44 -9.39 -4.40
N PHE A 61 -3.40 -9.85 -3.72
CA PHE A 61 -2.08 -10.08 -4.33
C PHE A 61 -2.12 -11.10 -5.48
N PRO A 62 -2.87 -12.22 -5.41
CA PRO A 62 -3.02 -13.10 -6.58
C PRO A 62 -3.56 -12.39 -7.82
N LEU A 63 -4.52 -11.46 -7.64
CA LEU A 63 -5.03 -10.65 -8.74
C LEU A 63 -3.95 -9.72 -9.29
N MET A 64 -3.22 -9.03 -8.41
CA MET A 64 -2.11 -8.16 -8.83
C MET A 64 -1.04 -8.94 -9.60
N ARG A 65 -0.67 -10.14 -9.13
CA ARG A 65 0.29 -11.04 -9.81
C ARG A 65 -0.22 -11.46 -11.18
N LYS A 66 -1.50 -11.85 -11.29
CA LYS A 66 -2.13 -12.25 -12.55
C LYS A 66 -2.03 -11.14 -13.60
N HIS A 67 -2.19 -9.89 -13.18
CA HIS A 67 -2.11 -8.70 -14.04
C HIS A 67 -0.71 -8.06 -14.09
N LYS A 68 0.27 -8.65 -13.40
CA LYS A 68 1.64 -8.12 -13.26
C LYS A 68 1.68 -6.64 -12.84
N VAL A 69 0.83 -6.24 -11.90
CA VAL A 69 0.82 -4.86 -11.39
C VAL A 69 2.03 -4.63 -10.49
N ARG A 70 2.72 -3.51 -10.68
CA ARG A 70 3.83 -3.10 -9.82
C ARG A 70 3.30 -2.60 -8.47
N LEU A 71 3.66 -3.31 -7.40
CA LEU A 71 3.45 -2.88 -6.02
C LEU A 71 4.78 -2.39 -5.44
N VAL A 72 4.76 -1.16 -4.93
CA VAL A 72 5.86 -0.56 -4.18
C VAL A 72 5.38 -0.33 -2.74
N GLN A 73 6.06 -0.94 -1.79
CA GLN A 73 5.83 -0.74 -0.37
C GLN A 73 6.95 0.14 0.18
N VAL A 74 6.61 1.25 0.80
CA VAL A 74 7.56 2.20 1.38
C VAL A 74 7.27 2.42 2.85
N ALA A 75 8.29 2.79 3.62
CA ALA A 75 8.13 3.23 4.99
C ALA A 75 9.00 4.46 5.24
N LYS A 76 8.69 5.22 6.29
CA LYS A 76 9.59 6.29 6.76
C LYS A 76 10.90 5.69 7.24
N ALA A 77 12.01 6.35 6.92
CA ALA A 77 13.33 5.97 7.45
C ALA A 77 13.47 6.30 8.94
N SER A 78 12.81 7.37 9.41
CA SER A 78 12.82 7.83 10.80
C SER A 78 11.65 8.77 11.09
N ALA A 79 11.63 9.38 12.29
CA ALA A 79 10.70 10.46 12.62
C ALA A 79 10.90 11.72 11.73
N SER A 80 12.15 12.00 11.34
CA SER A 80 12.54 13.19 10.57
C SER A 80 12.02 13.16 9.14
N LYS A 81 11.58 14.31 8.63
CA LYS A 81 11.20 14.46 7.22
C LYS A 81 12.41 14.49 6.28
N LEU A 82 13.59 14.83 6.80
CA LEU A 82 14.82 14.94 6.01
C LEU A 82 15.42 13.58 5.64
N ASP A 83 15.12 12.55 6.43
CA ASP A 83 15.69 11.21 6.28
C ASP A 83 14.96 10.41 5.18
N GLY A 84 13.83 10.93 4.69
CA GLY A 84 13.11 10.38 3.55
C GLY A 84 12.43 9.04 3.84
N TYR A 85 12.37 8.21 2.80
CA TYR A 85 11.65 6.95 2.79
C TYR A 85 12.58 5.81 2.36
N ILE A 86 12.29 4.62 2.88
CA ILE A 86 12.90 3.38 2.43
C ILE A 86 11.90 2.58 1.61
N ILE A 87 12.42 1.79 0.67
CA ILE A 87 11.63 0.84 -0.10
C ILE A 87 11.73 -0.51 0.62
N LEU A 88 10.60 -1.01 1.10
CA LEU A 88 10.49 -2.34 1.71
C LEU A 88 10.42 -3.43 0.63
N SER A 89 9.65 -3.17 -0.43
CA SER A 89 9.51 -4.07 -1.57
C SER A 89 9.13 -3.27 -2.82
N ASP A 90 9.65 -3.66 -3.98
CA ASP A 90 9.26 -3.17 -5.30
C ASP A 90 9.21 -4.36 -6.26
N THR A 91 8.01 -4.81 -6.60
CA THR A 91 7.82 -6.05 -7.35
C THR A 91 6.54 -6.06 -8.17
N HIS A 92 6.54 -6.83 -9.26
CA HIS A 92 5.33 -7.18 -10.01
C HIS A 92 4.74 -8.53 -9.55
N GLN A 93 5.37 -9.14 -8.54
CA GLN A 93 4.99 -10.42 -7.95
C GLN A 93 4.87 -10.30 -6.42
N PRO A 94 3.89 -9.54 -5.90
CA PRO A 94 3.74 -9.38 -4.46
C PRO A 94 3.27 -10.68 -3.80
N TYR A 95 3.93 -11.07 -2.72
CA TYR A 95 3.57 -12.21 -1.86
C TYR A 95 3.42 -11.81 -0.39
N GLU A 96 4.11 -10.75 0.04
CA GLU A 96 4.18 -10.33 1.42
C GLU A 96 3.79 -8.85 1.55
N LEU A 97 2.90 -8.54 2.49
CA LEU A 97 2.55 -7.19 2.92
C LEU A 97 3.34 -6.86 4.20
N HIS A 98 4.22 -5.86 4.13
CA HIS A 98 5.11 -5.50 5.24
C HIS A 98 4.40 -4.57 6.25
N ILE A 99 3.46 -5.12 7.01
CA ILE A 99 2.62 -4.39 7.98
C ILE A 99 3.40 -3.85 9.19
N GLU A 100 4.57 -4.41 9.47
CA GLU A 100 5.45 -3.99 10.56
C GLU A 100 6.09 -2.62 10.27
N GLY A 101 6.23 -2.27 8.99
CA GLY A 101 6.95 -1.07 8.56
C GLY A 101 8.45 -1.12 8.91
N TYR A 102 9.08 0.05 8.99
CA TYR A 102 10.50 0.17 9.37
C TYR A 102 10.70 1.13 10.54
N PHE A 103 10.03 2.28 10.47
CA PHE A 103 9.88 3.19 11.59
C PHE A 103 8.38 3.33 11.92
N PRO A 104 7.85 2.51 12.85
CA PRO A 104 6.42 2.51 13.17
C PRO A 104 5.96 3.84 13.77
N LEU A 105 4.74 4.25 13.43
CA LEU A 105 4.13 5.45 14.01
C LEU A 105 3.98 5.33 15.53
N SER A 106 3.73 4.13 16.04
CA SER A 106 3.66 3.89 17.49
C SER A 106 4.93 4.28 18.21
N ARG A 107 6.10 3.96 17.63
CA ARG A 107 7.40 4.33 18.18
C ARG A 107 7.57 5.84 18.31
N ASP A 108 7.17 6.59 17.26
CA ASP A 108 7.25 8.05 17.24
C ASP A 108 6.34 8.69 18.30
N LEU A 109 5.10 8.18 18.39
CA LEU A 109 4.12 8.67 19.35
C LEU A 109 4.55 8.41 20.78
N LEU A 110 5.01 7.19 21.08
CA LEU A 110 5.51 6.81 22.41
C LEU A 110 6.73 7.64 22.81
N GLN A 111 7.67 7.86 21.89
CA GLN A 111 8.84 8.71 22.14
C GLN A 111 8.45 10.16 22.42
N SER A 112 7.36 10.64 21.83
CA SER A 112 6.82 11.99 22.03
C SER A 112 5.92 12.12 23.27
N GLY A 113 5.78 11.06 24.08
CA GLY A 113 4.93 11.06 25.27
C GLY A 113 3.43 10.98 24.97
N THR A 114 3.07 10.48 23.78
CA THR A 114 1.68 10.27 23.35
C THR A 114 1.42 8.79 23.12
N VAL A 115 0.14 8.38 23.12
CA VAL A 115 -0.23 6.99 22.85
C VAL A 115 -0.86 6.86 21.47
N PRO A 116 -0.59 5.77 20.73
CA PRO A 116 -1.33 5.44 19.52
C PRO A 116 -2.81 5.37 19.85
N ARG A 117 -3.61 6.17 19.15
CA ARG A 117 -5.07 6.07 19.24
C ARG A 117 -5.54 5.25 18.06
N LEU A 118 -6.34 4.24 18.34
CA LEU A 118 -7.06 3.54 17.30
C LEU A 118 -7.90 4.57 16.53
N GLY A 119 -7.71 4.61 15.20
CA GLY A 119 -8.61 5.35 14.31
C GLY A 119 -10.04 4.83 14.47
N ARG A 120 -11.05 5.56 13.98
CA ARG A 120 -12.42 5.03 14.03
C ARG A 120 -12.46 3.67 13.31
N PRO A 121 -12.94 2.59 13.95
CA PRO A 121 -13.13 1.33 13.25
C PRO A 121 -14.16 1.57 12.14
N HIS A 122 -13.73 1.37 10.90
CA HIS A 122 -14.63 1.34 9.77
C HIS A 122 -15.29 -0.04 9.77
N ILE A 123 -16.50 -0.11 10.33
CA ILE A 123 -17.31 -1.33 10.27
C ILE A 123 -17.82 -1.42 8.83
N CYS A 124 -17.31 -2.40 8.09
CA CYS A 124 -17.81 -2.75 6.75
C CYS A 124 -19.14 -3.50 6.86
#